data_AF-A0A7X5RER8-F1
#
_entry.id   AF-A0A7X5RER8-F1
#
_cell.length_a   1.000
_cell.length_b   1.000
_cell.length_c   1.000
_cell.angle_alpha   90.00
_cell.angle_beta   90.00
_cell.angle_gamma   90.00
#
_symmetry.space_group_name_H-M   'P 1'
#
loop_
_entity.id
_entity.type
_entity.pdbx_description
1 polymer ?
#
loop_
_entity_poly.entity_id
_entity_poly.type
_entity_poly.pdbx_seq_one_letter_code
_entity_poly.pdbx_strand_id
1 'polypeptide(L)' 'MDISKRYSIELNKINNHLMDLEKGHIYELTKTPGTPSCATLAQHLKEDIASLVDLIQNDKPGVAEKVAETSKRI' A
#
# COMPACT_ATOMS: atom_id res chain seq x y z
N MET A 1 -16.24 -2.70 11.53
CA MET A 1 -15.67 -1.63 10.66
C MET A 1 -15.65 -2.17 9.25
N ASP A 2 -16.01 -1.37 8.24
CA ASP A 2 -15.88 -1.77 6.83
C ASP A 2 -14.40 -2.09 6.52
N ILE A 3 -14.11 -3.18 5.81
CA ILE A 3 -12.75 -3.60 5.40
C ILE A 3 -12.05 -2.44 4.68
N SER A 4 -12.78 -1.74 3.81
CA SER A 4 -12.25 -0.59 3.07
C SER A 4 -11.80 0.55 3.98
N LYS A 5 -12.47 0.74 5.13
CA LYS A 5 -12.11 1.75 6.13
C LYS A 5 -10.99 1.26 7.04
N ARG A 6 -11.06 -0.01 7.47
CA ARG A 6 -10.11 -0.64 8.39
C ARG A 6 -8.69 -0.65 7.82
N TYR A 7 -8.56 -0.98 6.53
CA TYR A 7 -7.28 -1.11 5.84
C TYR A 7 -7.06 0.00 4.81
N SER A 8 -7.65 1.18 5.03
CA SER A 8 -7.61 2.28 4.07
C SER A 8 -6.19 2.73 3.72
N ILE A 9 -5.26 2.68 4.66
CA ILE A 9 -3.85 3.06 4.45
C ILE A 9 -3.14 2.03 3.57
N GLU A 10 -3.33 0.75 3.84
CA GLU A 10 -2.78 -0.36 3.06
C GLU A 10 -3.33 -0.35 1.63
N LEU A 11 -4.64 -0.18 1.49
CA LEU A 11 -5.31 -0.07 0.18
C LEU A 11 -4.81 1.14 -0.61
N ASN A 12 -4.63 2.30 0.04
CA ASN A 12 -4.07 3.49 -0.60
C ASN A 12 -2.63 3.26 -1.10
N LYS A 13 -1.81 2.52 -0.34
CA LYS A 13 -0.45 2.20 -0.75
C LYS A 13 -0.42 1.35 -2.03
N ILE A 14 -1.25 0.31 -2.10
CA ILE A 14 -1.43 -0.51 -3.31
C ILE A 14 -1.92 0.35 -4.47
N ASN A 15 -2.93 1.18 -4.23
CA ASN A 15 -3.49 2.06 -5.26
C ASN A 15 -2.46 3.05 -5.82
N ASN A 16 -1.59 3.60 -4.98
CA ASN A 16 -0.53 4.52 -5.42
C ASN A 16 0.44 3.81 -6.39
N HIS A 17 0.88 2.60 -6.05
CA HIS A 17 1.74 1.82 -6.94
C HIS A 17 1.05 1.44 -8.25
N LEU A 18 -0.25 1.12 -8.23
CA LEU A 18 -1.03 0.89 -9.45
C LEU A 18 -1.14 2.15 -10.30
N MET A 19 -1.40 3.31 -9.68
CA MET A 19 -1.46 4.59 -10.40
C MET A 19 -0.13 4.95 -11.07
N ASP A 20 1.01 4.64 -10.44
CA ASP A 20 2.32 4.82 -11.07
C ASP A 20 2.47 3.95 -12.33
N LEU A 21 2.01 2.70 -12.29
CA LEU A 21 1.99 1.82 -13.46
C LEU A 21 1.05 2.32 -14.56
N GLU A 22 -0.18 2.70 -14.22
CA GLU A 22 -1.18 3.19 -15.16
C GLU A 22 -0.72 4.44 -15.91
N LYS A 23 0.01 5.32 -15.23
CA LYS A 23 0.56 6.55 -15.80
C LYS A 23 1.88 6.35 -16.54
N GLY A 24 2.43 5.14 -16.53
CA GLY A 24 3.77 4.87 -17.04
C GLY A 24 4.87 5.61 -16.26
N HIS A 25 4.62 5.94 -14.99
CA HIS A 25 5.58 6.57 -14.09
C HIS A 25 6.57 5.51 -13.56
N ILE A 26 7.31 4.93 -14.51
CA ILE A 26 8.36 3.95 -14.27
C ILE A 26 9.67 4.42 -14.90
N TYR A 27 10.79 4.08 -14.26
CA TYR A 27 12.12 4.50 -14.70
C TYR A 27 12.38 4.14 -16.17
N GLU A 28 11.91 2.98 -16.62
CA GLU A 28 12.10 2.51 -17.99
C GLU A 28 11.53 3.48 -19.04
N LEU A 29 10.42 4.16 -18.73
CA LEU A 29 9.74 5.10 -19.60
C LEU A 29 10.18 6.55 -19.35
N THR A 30 10.25 6.97 -18.08
CA THR A 30 10.51 8.37 -17.73
C THR A 30 11.98 8.73 -17.67
N LYS A 31 12.87 7.73 -17.50
CA LYS A 31 14.31 7.88 -17.23
C LYS A 31 14.61 8.84 -16.07
N THR A 32 13.64 9.08 -15.20
CA THR A 32 13.73 10.06 -14.13
C THR A 32 14.39 9.41 -12.89
N PRO A 33 15.52 9.92 -12.40
CA PRO A 33 16.13 9.40 -11.18
C PRO A 33 15.15 9.47 -9.99
N GLY A 34 15.07 8.38 -9.23
CA GLY A 34 14.15 8.26 -8.09
C GLY A 34 12.77 7.67 -8.43
N THR A 35 12.39 7.59 -9.71
CA THR A 35 11.22 6.80 -10.12
C THR A 35 11.56 5.30 -10.02
N PRO A 36 10.68 4.45 -9.44
CA PRO A 36 10.94 3.01 -9.37
C PRO A 36 10.94 2.35 -10.75
N SER A 37 11.68 1.25 -10.88
CA SER A 37 11.62 0.37 -12.05
C SER A 37 10.30 -0.38 -12.08
N CYS A 38 9.89 -0.87 -13.25
CA CYS A 38 8.70 -1.74 -13.37
C CYS A 38 8.82 -2.98 -12.47
N ALA A 39 10.01 -3.59 -12.42
CA ALA A 39 10.28 -4.74 -11.55
C ALA A 39 10.15 -4.39 -10.06
N THR A 40 10.64 -3.21 -9.66
CA THR A 40 10.51 -2.70 -8.29
C THR A 40 9.05 -2.46 -7.92
N LEU A 41 8.25 -1.83 -8.78
CA LEU A 41 6.82 -1.64 -8.53
C LEU A 41 6.07 -2.97 -8.40
N ALA A 42 6.38 -3.94 -9.26
CA ALA A 42 5.79 -5.28 -9.18
C ALA A 42 6.12 -5.97 -7.84
N GLN A 43 7.36 -5.84 -7.37
CA GLN A 43 7.76 -6.36 -6.07
C GLN A 43 7.01 -5.68 -4.92
N HIS A 44 6.93 -4.34 -4.92
CA HIS A 44 6.20 -3.60 -3.90
C HIS A 44 4.72 -3.96 -3.87
N LEU A 45 4.07 -4.09 -5.03
CA LEU A 45 2.68 -4.53 -5.12
C LEU A 45 2.48 -5.92 -4.51
N LYS A 46 3.37 -6.87 -4.83
CA LYS A 46 3.34 -8.22 -4.25
C LYS A 46 3.45 -8.19 -2.73
N GLU A 47 4.39 -7.42 -2.19
CA GLU A 47 4.62 -7.29 -0.76
C GLU A 47 3.46 -6.60 -0.03
N ASP A 48 2.91 -5.54 -0.62
CA ASP A 48 1.77 -4.81 -0.05
C ASP A 48 0.49 -5.66 -0.05
N ILE A 49 0.21 -6.38 -1.14
CA ILE A 49 -0.93 -7.31 -1.22
C ILE A 49 -0.75 -8.45 -0.21
N ALA A 50 0.44 -9.05 -0.14
CA ALA A 50 0.71 -10.14 0.81
C ALA A 50 0.53 -9.67 2.25
N SER A 51 0.99 -8.46 2.57
CA SER A 51 0.82 -7.86 3.89
C SER A 51 -0.65 -7.62 4.22
N LEU A 52 -1.44 -7.08 3.27
CA LEU A 52 -2.88 -6.88 3.46
C LEU A 52 -3.61 -8.21 3.67
N VAL A 53 -3.27 -9.23 2.88
CA VAL A 53 -3.84 -10.58 3.04
C VAL A 53 -3.52 -11.15 4.41
N ASP A 54 -2.29 -11.04 4.89
CA ASP A 54 -1.91 -11.48 6.25
C ASP A 54 -2.71 -10.75 7.33
N LEU A 55 -2.92 -9.44 7.19
CA LEU A 55 -3.71 -8.67 8.14
C LEU A 55 -5.17 -9.16 8.19
N ILE A 56 -5.77 -9.40 7.03
CA ILE A 56 -7.16 -9.87 6.92
C ILE A 56 -7.30 -11.30 7.46
N GLN A 57 -6.43 -12.22 7.02
CA GLN A 57 -6.50 -13.63 7.39
C GLN A 57 -6.31 -13.87 8.89
N ASN A 58 -5.50 -13.04 9.54
CA ASN A 58 -5.19 -13.18 10.96
C ASN A 58 -5.95 -12.17 11.84
N ASP A 59 -6.97 -11.49 11.30
CA ASP A 59 -7.77 -10.46 11.99
C ASP A 59 -6.93 -9.38 12.71
N LYS A 60 -5.76 -9.05 12.14
CA LYS A 60 -4.85 -8.05 12.71
C LYS A 60 -5.37 -6.64 12.39
N PRO A 61 -5.16 -5.66 13.30
CA PRO A 61 -5.60 -4.29 13.07
C PRO A 61 -4.80 -3.64 11.94
N GLY A 62 -5.50 -2.89 11.10
CA GLY A 62 -4.88 -2.06 10.06
C GLY A 62 -4.14 -0.87 10.65
N VAL A 63 -3.33 -0.18 9.85
CA VAL A 63 -2.57 0.99 10.31
C VAL A 63 -3.51 2.10 10.79
N ALA A 64 -4.63 2.34 10.09
CA ALA A 64 -5.60 3.36 10.47
C ALA A 64 -6.20 3.09 11.86
N GLU A 65 -6.49 1.81 12.13
CA GLU A 65 -7.00 1.36 13.42
C GLU A 65 -5.95 1.53 14.53
N LYS A 66 -4.70 1.10 14.31
CA LYS A 66 -3.59 1.27 15.26
C LYS A 66 -3.34 2.74 15.62
N VAL A 67 -3.39 3.63 14.62
CA VAL A 67 -3.24 5.08 14.83
C VAL A 67 -4.39 5.61 15.67
N ALA A 68 -5.64 5.27 15.32
CA ALA A 68 -6.82 5.71 16.07
C ALA A 68 -6.81 5.21 17.53
N GLU A 69 -6.32 3.99 17.79
CA GLU A 69 -6.16 3.47 19.15
C GLU A 69 -5.08 4.21 19.94
N THR A 70 -3.95 4.52 19.30
CA THR A 70 -2.85 5.25 19.95
C THR A 70 -3.24 6.68 20.28
N SER A 71 -3.95 7.37 19.37
CA SER A 71 -4.44 8.73 19.59
C SER A 71 -5.43 8.86 20.75
N LYS A 72 -6.16 7.78 21.11
CA LYS A 72 -7.06 7.76 22.27
C LYS A 72 -6.33 7.66 23.62
N ARG A 73 -5.03 7.32 23.61
CA ARG A 73 -4.20 7.14 24.81
C ARG A 73 -3.40 8.41 25.18
N ILE A 74 -3.55 9.48 24.40
CA ILE A 74 -2.94 10.80 24.59
C ILE A 74 -4.03 11.72 25.15
#